data_AF-A0A2C6KWX6-F1
#
_entry.id   AF-A0A2C6KWX6-F1
#
_cell.length_a   1.000
_cell.length_b   1.000
_cell.length_c   1.000
_cell.angle_alpha   90.00
_cell.angle_beta   90.00
_cell.angle_gamma   90.00
#
_symmetry.space_group_name_H-M   'P 1'
#
loop_
_entity.id
_entity.type
_entity.pdbx_description
1 polymer ?
#
loop_
_entity_poly.entity_id
_entity_poly.type
_entity_poly.pdbx_seq_one_letter_code
_entity_poly.pdbx_strand_id
1 'polypeptide(L)'
;MGNTACCGFEGEDRADFDVSREGEPGDRKEIHVSKEVFASWMKRFEGGDSMEVLFPDGHRIDCNLKIDRPKNYMNLSFNQKVRPIQLDDINAVLYGSYTKTPECSDSKMLQNPCVVGFRLGSSGRAIAFSFKTVSDAHCFISFLEEEIKKNEAGKPNTGANK
;
A
#
# COMPACT_ATOMS: atom_id res chain seq x y z
N MET A 1 -57.99 -2.71 -20.21
CA MET A 1 -56.88 -3.68 -20.07
C MET A 1 -55.62 -3.01 -20.57
N GLY A 2 -54.52 -3.16 -19.81
CA GLY A 2 -53.43 -2.19 -19.71
C GLY A 2 -52.57 -1.96 -20.95
N ASN A 3 -52.04 -0.73 -21.03
CA ASN A 3 -51.02 -0.27 -21.96
C ASN A 3 -49.61 -0.58 -21.43
N THR A 4 -48.69 -0.90 -22.34
CA THR A 4 -47.26 -1.10 -22.06
C THR A 4 -46.46 0.10 -22.56
N ALA A 5 -45.88 0.85 -21.63
CA ALA A 5 -44.76 1.76 -21.82
C ALA A 5 -43.95 1.76 -20.51
N CYS A 6 -42.63 1.54 -20.57
CA CYS A 6 -41.75 1.61 -19.41
C CYS A 6 -40.67 2.66 -19.65
N CYS A 7 -40.94 3.90 -19.25
CA CYS A 7 -39.97 4.97 -18.95
C CYS A 7 -40.66 5.99 -18.03
N GLY A 8 -40.09 6.31 -16.86
CA GLY A 8 -40.40 7.56 -16.13
C GLY A 8 -40.60 7.46 -14.60
N PHE A 9 -39.52 7.76 -13.87
CA PHE A 9 -39.34 8.55 -12.62
C PHE A 9 -40.53 8.88 -11.68
N GLU A 10 -40.29 8.71 -10.37
CA GLU A 10 -40.52 9.66 -9.23
C GLU A 10 -40.25 8.88 -7.91
N GLY A 11 -39.45 9.31 -6.93
CA GLY A 11 -38.74 10.56 -6.70
C GLY A 11 -37.64 10.40 -5.62
N GLU A 12 -36.84 11.46 -5.51
CA GLU A 12 -36.01 11.96 -4.39
C GLU A 12 -35.56 10.95 -3.32
N ASP A 13 -34.27 10.64 -3.22
CA ASP A 13 -33.32 11.53 -2.56
C ASP A 13 -31.93 11.51 -3.21
N ARG A 14 -31.28 12.68 -3.19
CA ARG A 14 -29.83 12.80 -3.43
C ARG A 14 -29.09 12.05 -2.33
N ALA A 15 -28.70 10.81 -2.58
CA ALA A 15 -27.52 10.28 -1.94
C ALA A 15 -26.34 10.59 -2.86
N ASP A 16 -25.61 11.66 -2.52
CA ASP A 16 -24.21 11.81 -2.90
C ASP A 16 -23.57 10.42 -2.88
N PHE A 17 -22.85 10.06 -3.96
CA PHE A 17 -21.85 9.00 -3.85
C PHE A 17 -20.81 9.53 -2.86
N ASP A 18 -21.06 9.27 -1.58
CA ASP A 18 -20.06 9.39 -0.54
C ASP A 18 -19.00 8.37 -0.93
N VAL A 19 -17.93 8.88 -1.56
CA VAL A 19 -16.60 8.27 -1.48
C VAL A 19 -16.42 7.99 0.00
N SER A 20 -16.77 6.77 0.41
CA SER A 20 -16.82 6.42 1.82
C SER A 20 -15.48 6.78 2.41
N ARG A 21 -15.56 7.85 3.18
CA ARG A 21 -14.56 8.49 4.01
C ARG A 21 -13.38 7.55 4.27
N GLU A 22 -12.22 7.91 3.74
CA GLU A 22 -10.97 7.56 4.41
C GLU A 22 -11.10 8.02 5.87
N GLY A 23 -11.39 7.12 6.80
CA GLY A 23 -11.68 7.57 8.16
C GLY A 23 -12.22 6.62 9.21
N GLU A 24 -12.41 5.32 8.95
CA GLU A 24 -12.77 4.38 10.02
C GLU A 24 -11.51 3.58 10.45
N PRO A 25 -10.99 3.76 11.68
CA PRO A 25 -9.86 3.00 12.19
C PRO A 25 -10.37 1.62 12.59
N GLY A 26 -10.57 0.76 11.59
CA GLY A 26 -10.96 -0.64 11.81
C GLY A 26 -9.82 -1.40 12.51
N ASP A 27 -9.80 -1.37 13.85
CA ASP A 27 -9.02 -2.25 14.73
C ASP A 27 -7.68 -2.71 14.14
N ARG A 28 -6.78 -1.75 13.85
CA ARG A 28 -5.40 -2.09 13.46
C ARG A 28 -4.80 -2.80 14.65
N LYS A 29 -4.59 -4.12 14.55
CA LYS A 29 -3.65 -4.78 15.47
C LYS A 29 -2.32 -4.07 15.30
N GLU A 30 -1.92 -3.33 16.33
CA GLU A 30 -0.68 -2.58 16.34
C GLU A 30 0.47 -3.54 16.06
N ILE A 31 1.16 -3.32 14.95
CA ILE A 31 2.30 -4.16 14.57
C ILE A 31 3.47 -3.71 15.43
N HIS A 32 3.82 -4.54 16.40
CA HIS A 32 4.95 -4.28 17.26
C HIS A 32 6.19 -5.04 16.77
N VAL A 33 7.22 -4.30 16.36
CA VAL A 33 8.52 -4.84 15.96
C VAL A 33 9.59 -4.32 16.93
N SER A 34 10.42 -5.22 17.47
CA SER A 34 11.51 -4.79 18.33
C SER A 34 12.58 -4.02 17.54
N LYS A 35 13.27 -3.09 18.20
CA LYS A 35 14.29 -2.26 17.56
C LYS A 35 15.44 -3.09 16.98
N GLU A 36 15.80 -4.18 17.65
CA GLU A 36 16.88 -5.09 17.23
C GLU A 36 16.49 -5.83 15.94
N VAL A 37 15.25 -6.32 15.87
CA VAL A 37 14.73 -7.01 14.69
C VAL A 37 14.64 -6.04 13.51
N PHE A 38 14.12 -4.84 13.73
CA PHE A 38 14.04 -3.81 12.70
C PHE A 38 15.42 -3.38 12.20
N ALA A 39 16.39 -3.16 13.10
CA ALA A 39 17.75 -2.77 12.72
C ALA A 39 18.46 -3.86 11.90
N SER A 40 18.28 -5.14 12.27
CA SER A 40 18.80 -6.28 11.51
C SER A 40 18.17 -6.37 10.12
N TRP A 41 16.85 -6.22 10.04
CA TRP A 41 16.12 -6.17 8.77
C TRP A 41 16.61 -5.01 7.90
N MET A 42 16.71 -3.80 8.44
CA MET A 42 17.16 -2.62 7.72
C MET A 42 18.57 -2.80 7.17
N LYS A 43 19.51 -3.35 7.97
CA LYS A 43 20.88 -3.63 7.52
C LYS A 43 20.90 -4.58 6.31
N ARG A 44 20.04 -5.60 6.29
CA ARG A 44 19.93 -6.51 5.13
C ARG A 44 19.43 -5.78 3.90
N PHE A 45 18.34 -5.02 4.01
CA PHE A 45 17.74 -4.34 2.87
C PHE A 45 18.53 -3.09 2.42
N GLU A 46 19.36 -2.47 3.26
CA GLU A 46 20.36 -1.48 2.84
C GLU A 46 21.49 -2.15 2.02
N GLY A 47 21.84 -3.40 2.34
CA GLY A 47 22.76 -4.23 1.55
C GLY A 47 22.16 -4.83 0.28
N GLY A 48 20.83 -4.88 0.20
CA GLY A 48 20.07 -5.57 -0.85
C GLY A 48 19.75 -7.01 -0.44
N ASP A 49 18.48 -7.34 -0.25
CA ASP A 49 18.01 -8.71 0.06
C ASP A 49 16.86 -9.12 -0.87
N SER A 50 16.58 -10.41 -0.93
CA SER A 50 15.59 -11.01 -1.83
C SER A 50 14.18 -10.94 -1.27
N MET A 51 13.22 -10.60 -2.13
CA MET A 51 11.78 -10.60 -1.89
C MET A 51 11.06 -10.87 -3.21
N GLU A 52 9.77 -11.17 -3.20
CA GLU A 52 9.00 -11.34 -4.43
C GLU A 52 8.11 -10.13 -4.69
N VAL A 53 7.99 -9.71 -5.94
CA VAL A 53 6.93 -8.81 -6.40
C VAL A 53 5.77 -9.63 -6.92
N LEU A 54 4.58 -9.31 -6.44
CA LEU A 54 3.32 -9.96 -6.78
C LEU A 54 2.57 -9.16 -7.85
N PHE A 55 2.08 -9.85 -8.88
CA PHE A 55 1.29 -9.28 -9.96
C PHE A 55 -0.19 -9.68 -9.87
N PRO A 56 -1.12 -8.88 -10.40
CA PRO A 56 -2.57 -9.16 -10.33
C PRO A 56 -3.00 -10.49 -10.99
N ASP A 57 -2.21 -10.98 -11.95
CA ASP A 57 -2.41 -12.29 -12.60
C ASP A 57 -1.96 -13.47 -11.72
N GLY A 58 -1.46 -13.20 -10.51
CA GLY A 58 -0.94 -14.18 -9.56
C GLY A 58 0.53 -14.54 -9.79
N HIS A 59 1.18 -14.00 -10.82
CA HIS A 59 2.59 -14.21 -11.09
C HIS A 59 3.46 -13.58 -10.00
N ARG A 60 4.61 -14.20 -9.74
CA ARG A 60 5.61 -13.73 -8.76
C ARG A 60 6.97 -13.62 -9.41
N ILE A 61 7.68 -12.54 -9.08
CA ILE A 61 9.04 -12.32 -9.56
C ILE A 61 9.95 -12.13 -8.36
N ASP A 62 10.93 -13.01 -8.20
CA ASP A 62 12.05 -12.83 -7.29
C ASP A 62 12.84 -11.58 -7.67
N CYS A 63 12.90 -10.61 -6.77
CA CYS A 63 13.60 -9.36 -6.93
C CYS A 63 14.59 -9.15 -5.79
N ASN A 64 15.64 -8.37 -6.05
CA ASN A 64 16.46 -7.79 -4.99
C ASN A 64 15.92 -6.41 -4.66
N LEU A 65 15.51 -6.21 -3.40
CA LEU A 65 15.10 -4.92 -2.88
C LEU A 65 16.28 -4.29 -2.12
N LYS A 66 16.65 -3.07 -2.51
CA LYS A 66 17.69 -2.29 -1.84
C LYS A 66 17.16 -0.92 -1.42
N ILE A 67 17.30 -0.57 -0.15
CA ILE A 67 16.83 0.70 0.42
C ILE A 67 18.02 1.66 0.57
N ASP A 68 17.88 2.90 0.10
CA ASP A 68 18.87 3.97 0.25
C ASP A 68 18.18 5.18 0.91
N ARG A 69 18.08 5.16 2.25
CA ARG A 69 17.44 6.23 3.03
C ARG A 69 18.07 7.61 2.82
N PRO A 70 19.41 7.76 2.79
CA PRO A 70 20.04 9.07 2.51
C PRO A 70 19.62 9.68 1.17
N LYS A 71 19.30 8.85 0.17
CA LYS A 71 18.86 9.31 -1.16
C LYS A 71 17.34 9.23 -1.36
N ASN A 72 16.58 8.88 -0.32
CA ASN A 72 15.13 8.84 -0.32
C ASN A 72 14.50 7.90 -1.37
N TYR A 73 15.13 6.76 -1.68
CA TYR A 73 14.53 5.77 -2.59
C TYR A 73 14.80 4.33 -2.15
N MET A 74 13.99 3.41 -2.69
CA MET A 74 14.30 1.98 -2.73
C MET A 74 14.30 1.47 -4.16
N ASN A 75 15.20 0.56 -4.48
CA ASN A 75 15.36 -0.03 -5.81
C ASN A 75 14.90 -1.49 -5.80
N LEU A 76 14.02 -1.82 -6.75
CA LEU A 76 13.71 -3.20 -7.12
C LEU A 76 14.56 -3.60 -8.31
N SER A 77 15.33 -4.67 -8.17
CA SER A 77 16.20 -5.17 -9.23
C SER A 77 15.79 -6.59 -9.64
N PHE A 78 15.60 -6.79 -10.95
CA PHE A 78 15.31 -8.10 -11.56
C PHE A 78 15.98 -8.18 -12.94
N ASN A 79 16.77 -9.23 -13.19
CA ASN A 79 17.45 -9.46 -14.48
C ASN A 79 18.12 -8.19 -15.05
N GLN A 80 18.96 -7.54 -14.24
CA GLN A 80 19.67 -6.28 -14.55
C GLN A 80 18.78 -5.04 -14.76
N LYS A 81 17.45 -5.18 -14.76
CA LYS A 81 16.53 -4.05 -14.75
C LYS A 81 16.36 -3.56 -13.33
N VAL A 82 16.43 -2.24 -13.15
CA VAL A 82 16.24 -1.57 -11.86
C VAL A 82 15.05 -0.64 -11.98
N ARG A 83 14.09 -0.77 -11.05
CA ARG A 83 12.97 0.15 -10.88
C ARG A 83 13.15 0.91 -9.57
N PRO A 84 13.48 2.21 -9.60
CA PRO A 84 13.47 3.03 -8.41
C PRO A 84 12.03 3.33 -7.98
N ILE A 85 11.81 3.37 -6.67
CA ILE A 85 10.60 3.81 -6.00
C ILE A 85 11.03 4.88 -5.01
N GLN A 86 10.58 6.11 -5.18
CA GLN A 86 10.89 7.18 -4.23
C GLN A 86 10.09 6.96 -2.95
N LEU A 87 10.72 7.18 -1.81
CA LEU A 87 10.07 6.99 -0.50
C LEU A 87 9.04 8.10 -0.23
N ASP A 88 9.26 9.29 -0.79
CA ASP A 88 8.30 10.41 -0.73
C ASP A 88 7.01 10.17 -1.55
N ASP A 89 7.07 9.26 -2.51
CA ASP A 89 5.92 8.87 -3.34
C ASP A 89 5.02 7.84 -2.63
N ILE A 90 5.40 7.34 -1.46
CA ILE A 90 4.60 6.35 -0.74
C ILE A 90 3.49 7.07 0.05
N ASN A 91 2.24 6.72 -0.26
CA ASN A 91 1.05 7.34 0.32
C ASN A 91 0.41 6.44 1.40
N ALA A 92 0.25 5.14 1.11
CA ALA A 92 -0.52 4.25 1.98
C ALA A 92 0.09 2.85 2.04
N VAL A 93 -0.08 2.19 3.19
CA VAL A 93 0.23 0.76 3.39
C VAL A 93 -1.07 -0.04 3.36
N LEU A 94 -1.05 -1.17 2.66
CA LEU A 94 -2.15 -2.12 2.51
C LEU A 94 -1.73 -3.44 3.15
N TYR A 95 -2.19 -3.69 4.38
CA TYR A 95 -1.87 -4.91 5.12
C TYR A 95 -3.06 -5.37 5.98
N GLY A 96 -3.32 -6.67 6.00
CA GLY A 96 -4.40 -7.28 6.79
C GLY A 96 -5.80 -7.02 6.23
N SER A 97 -6.81 -7.14 7.11
CA SER A 97 -8.25 -7.19 6.81
C SER A 97 -8.88 -5.93 6.17
N TYR A 98 -8.08 -4.92 5.85
CA TYR A 98 -8.54 -3.64 5.30
C TYR A 98 -9.04 -3.71 3.87
N THR A 99 -8.94 -4.85 3.19
CA THR A 99 -9.41 -5.04 1.81
C THR A 99 -10.79 -5.69 1.70
N LYS A 100 -11.67 -5.47 2.68
CA LYS A 100 -13.09 -5.85 2.63
C LYS A 100 -13.92 -4.94 1.72
N THR A 101 -13.42 -4.60 0.54
CA THR A 101 -14.30 -4.38 -0.62
C THR A 101 -14.34 -5.69 -1.40
N PRO A 102 -15.45 -6.45 -1.36
CA PRO A 102 -15.54 -7.80 -1.95
C PRO A 102 -15.40 -7.85 -3.47
N GLU A 103 -15.20 -6.70 -4.13
CA GLU A 103 -15.10 -6.57 -5.60
C GLU A 103 -13.66 -6.38 -6.10
N CYS A 104 -12.65 -6.31 -5.23
CA CYS A 104 -11.27 -6.17 -5.66
C CYS A 104 -10.56 -7.54 -5.71
N SER A 105 -10.11 -7.97 -6.90
CA SER A 105 -9.28 -9.17 -7.09
C SER A 105 -8.01 -9.18 -6.21
N ASP A 106 -7.60 -8.00 -5.73
CA ASP A 106 -6.47 -7.79 -4.83
C ASP A 106 -6.70 -8.36 -3.42
N SER A 107 -7.96 -8.59 -3.02
CA SER A 107 -8.33 -9.00 -1.66
C SER A 107 -7.94 -10.43 -1.28
N LYS A 108 -7.67 -11.33 -2.26
CA LYS A 108 -7.17 -12.68 -1.98
C LYS A 108 -5.66 -12.70 -1.71
N MET A 109 -4.90 -11.82 -2.36
CA MET A 109 -3.43 -11.79 -2.25
C MET A 109 -2.96 -11.19 -0.93
N LEU A 110 -3.73 -10.23 -0.40
CA LEU A 110 -3.44 -9.51 0.85
C LEU A 110 -3.85 -10.27 2.12
N GLN A 111 -4.33 -11.52 2.00
CA GLN A 111 -4.61 -12.39 3.14
C GLN A 111 -3.36 -13.07 3.70
N ASN A 112 -2.28 -13.16 2.91
CA ASN A 112 -1.03 -13.75 3.37
C ASN A 112 -0.27 -12.76 4.26
N PRO A 113 0.07 -13.11 5.52
CA PRO A 113 0.76 -12.21 6.44
C PRO A 113 2.21 -11.88 6.02
N CYS A 114 2.77 -12.57 5.05
CA CYS A 114 4.06 -12.22 4.44
C CYS A 114 3.93 -11.19 3.30
N VAL A 115 2.70 -10.85 2.89
CA VAL A 115 2.43 -9.96 1.76
C VAL A 115 2.05 -8.58 2.26
N VAL A 116 2.77 -7.56 1.78
CA VAL A 116 2.53 -6.16 2.08
C VAL A 116 2.28 -5.41 0.79
N GLY A 117 1.08 -4.84 0.66
CA GLY A 117 0.78 -3.88 -0.39
C GLY A 117 1.12 -2.46 0.03
N PHE A 118 1.40 -1.59 -0.92
CA PHE A 118 1.50 -0.14 -0.68
C PHE A 118 1.14 0.62 -1.94
N ARG A 119 0.63 1.85 -1.77
CA ARG A 119 0.16 2.71 -2.86
C ARG A 119 1.13 3.86 -3.10
N LEU A 120 1.45 4.08 -4.37
CA LEU A 120 2.22 5.24 -4.82
C LEU A 120 1.27 6.42 -5.07
N GLY A 121 1.61 7.60 -4.55
CA GLY A 121 0.82 8.83 -4.65
C GLY A 121 0.77 9.37 -6.07
N SER A 122 1.90 9.37 -6.77
CA SER A 122 2.07 9.91 -8.13
C SER A 122 1.19 9.20 -9.16
N SER A 123 1.02 7.88 -9.03
CA SER A 123 0.33 7.04 -10.01
C SER A 123 -1.00 6.46 -9.51
N GLY A 124 -1.27 6.54 -8.21
CA GLY A 124 -2.38 5.85 -7.55
C GLY A 124 -2.28 4.33 -7.58
N ARG A 125 -1.23 3.75 -8.17
CA ARG A 125 -1.06 2.30 -8.33
C ARG A 125 -0.58 1.65 -7.03
N ALA A 126 -1.07 0.45 -6.77
CA ALA A 126 -0.59 -0.40 -5.70
C ALA A 126 0.53 -1.33 -6.20
N ILE A 127 1.46 -1.64 -5.32
CA ILE A 127 2.51 -2.66 -5.51
C ILE A 127 2.44 -3.59 -4.31
N ALA A 128 2.55 -4.91 -4.54
CA ALA A 128 2.55 -5.92 -3.49
C ALA A 128 3.88 -6.66 -3.43
N PHE A 129 4.45 -6.71 -2.23
CA PHE A 129 5.71 -7.37 -1.92
C PHE A 129 5.44 -8.59 -1.04
N SER A 130 6.05 -9.73 -1.36
CA SER A 130 6.04 -10.94 -0.55
C SER A 130 7.42 -11.11 0.09
N PHE A 131 7.45 -11.24 1.41
CA PHE A 131 8.68 -11.47 2.16
C PHE A 131 8.83 -12.94 2.58
N LYS A 132 10.06 -13.34 2.92
CA LYS A 132 10.37 -14.70 3.37
C LYS A 132 9.69 -15.04 4.71
N THR A 133 9.48 -14.05 5.56
CA THR A 133 8.89 -14.22 6.89
C THR A 133 7.89 -13.10 7.21
N VAL A 134 6.94 -13.40 8.10
CA VAL A 134 6.00 -12.40 8.64
C VAL A 134 6.73 -11.30 9.40
N SER A 135 7.84 -11.65 10.07
CA SER A 135 8.70 -10.68 10.76
C SER A 135 9.26 -9.64 9.79
N ASP A 136 9.71 -10.07 8.61
CA ASP A 136 10.22 -9.18 7.57
C ASP A 136 9.11 -8.29 6.99
N ALA A 137 7.92 -8.84 6.78
CA ALA A 137 6.75 -8.08 6.36
C ALA A 137 6.37 -7.01 7.40
N HIS A 138 6.35 -7.35 8.68
CA HIS A 138 6.10 -6.41 9.77
C HIS A 138 7.15 -5.30 9.84
N CYS A 139 8.44 -5.63 9.69
CA CYS A 139 9.50 -4.62 9.63
C CYS A 139 9.29 -3.66 8.45
N PHE A 140 8.94 -4.20 7.29
CA PHE A 140 8.68 -3.38 6.11
C PHE A 140 7.47 -2.46 6.31
N ILE A 141 6.40 -2.93 6.97
CA ILE A 141 5.25 -2.08 7.31
C ILE A 141 5.67 -0.93 8.22
N SER A 142 6.41 -1.21 9.30
CA SER A 142 6.91 -0.18 10.20
C SER A 142 7.78 0.85 9.45
N PHE A 143 8.62 0.38 8.53
CA PHE A 143 9.41 1.26 7.67
C PHE A 143 8.53 2.18 6.81
N LEU A 144 7.54 1.62 6.09
CA LEU A 144 6.65 2.43 5.24
C LEU A 144 5.84 3.44 6.05
N GLU A 145 5.36 3.06 7.23
CA GLU A 145 4.63 3.98 8.12
C GLU A 145 5.51 5.14 8.61
N GLU A 146 6.79 4.89 8.88
CA GLU A 146 7.75 5.96 9.20
C GLU A 146 7.94 6.91 8.01
N GLU A 147 8.08 6.40 6.79
CA GLU A 147 8.24 7.24 5.59
C GLU A 147 6.96 8.05 5.29
N ILE A 148 5.77 7.47 5.40
CA ILE A 148 4.50 8.19 5.20
C ILE A 148 4.37 9.34 6.20
N LYS A 149 4.66 9.11 7.49
CA LYS A 149 4.63 10.17 8.52
C LYS A 149 5.61 11.30 8.20
N LYS A 150 6.82 10.98 7.68
CA LYS A 150 7.77 12.00 7.24
C LYS A 150 7.24 12.79 6.04
N ASN A 151 6.60 12.11 5.08
CA ASN A 151 6.03 12.73 3.89
C ASN A 151 4.88 13.70 4.23
N GLU A 152 4.07 13.36 5.24
CA GLU A 152 3.02 14.24 5.76
C GLU A 152 3.59 15.47 6.47
N ALA A 153 4.63 15.29 7.30
CA ALA A 153 5.29 16.39 8.00
C ALA A 153 6.03 17.35 7.05
N GLY A 154 6.48 16.86 5.89
CA GLY A 154 7.19 17.64 4.88
C GLY A 154 6.30 18.44 3.92
N LYS A 155 4.97 18.23 3.91
CA LYS A 155 4.06 18.99 3.05
C LYS A 155 3.85 20.40 3.63
N PRO A 156 4.26 21.48 2.95
CA PRO A 156 3.91 22.83 3.40
C PRO A 156 2.40 22.96 3.39
N ASN A 157 1.86 23.38 4.54
CA ASN A 157 0.46 23.68 4.75
C ASN A 157 0.08 24.79 3.75
N THR A 158 -0.39 24.42 2.56
CA THR A 158 -0.85 25.39 1.57
C THR A 158 -2.25 25.76 2.03
N GLY A 159 -2.28 26.67 3.00
CA GLY A 159 -3.51 27.24 3.52
C GLY A 159 -4.34 27.78 2.36
N ALA A 160 -5.46 27.14 2.10
CA ALA A 160 -6.54 27.73 1.33
C ALA A 160 -7.14 28.84 2.21
N ASN A 161 -6.50 30.01 2.15
CA ASN A 161 -7.07 31.26 2.60
C ASN A 161 -7.42 32.05 1.34
N LYS A 162 -8.68 31.93 0.90
CA LYS A 162 -9.47 32.98 0.24
C LYS A 162 -10.89 32.48 -0.02
#